data_AF-A0A2D7ZH10-F1
#
_entry.id   AF-A0A2D7ZH10-F1
#
_cell.length_a   1.000
_cell.length_b   1.000
_cell.length_c   1.000
_cell.angle_alpha   90.00
_cell.angle_beta   90.00
_cell.angle_gamma   90.00
#
_symmetry.space_group_name_H-M   'P 1'
#
loop_
_entity.id
_entity.type
_entity.pdbx_description
1 polymer ?
#
loop_
_entity_poly.entity_id
_entity_poly.type
_entity_poly.pdbx_seq_one_letter_code
_entity_poly.pdbx_strand_id
1 'polypeptide(L)'
;MPSAPPADIEDIPRELLHEPLDWFFAEHYRHRQLCRMIEEVAASHVFHANPISQIVDFIRYDLALHVIDEEEDLFPLLRRRALPEDEIENVLGRLSAEHRADVTQSQVVRERLESALKSQRAPGLDPEAKSVLLAFARHELRHLALENAVVLPIARLRLTAADLTALSRRLAARRGLVLEAQP
;
A
#
# COMPACT_ATOMS: atom_id res chain seq x y z
N MET A 1 -15.39 -1.05 -27.69
CA MET A 1 -13.92 -1.07 -27.77
C MET A 1 -13.43 -1.98 -26.66
N PRO A 2 -12.59 -2.99 -26.93
CA PRO A 2 -11.91 -3.69 -25.83
C PRO A 2 -11.08 -2.66 -25.06
N SER A 3 -11.26 -2.59 -23.74
CA SER A 3 -10.41 -1.77 -22.88
C SER A 3 -8.96 -2.24 -23.04
N ALA A 4 -8.01 -1.30 -23.12
CA ALA A 4 -6.60 -1.64 -23.08
C ALA A 4 -6.29 -2.45 -21.82
N PRO A 5 -5.31 -3.37 -21.85
CA PRO A 5 -4.88 -4.05 -20.64
C PRO A 5 -4.44 -3.01 -19.59
N PRO A 6 -4.69 -3.27 -18.30
CA PRO A 6 -4.21 -2.42 -17.22
C PRO A 6 -2.70 -2.16 -17.33
N ALA A 7 -2.28 -0.94 -17.01
CA ALA A 7 -0.86 -0.63 -16.87
C ALA A 7 -0.28 -1.41 -15.68
N ASP A 8 0.93 -1.96 -15.85
CA ASP A 8 1.63 -2.69 -14.79
C ASP A 8 1.93 -1.78 -13.58
N ILE A 9 2.05 -2.39 -12.40
CA ILE A 9 2.49 -1.69 -11.19
C ILE A 9 4.00 -1.53 -11.24
N GLU A 10 4.51 -0.31 -11.10
CA GLU A 10 5.94 -0.03 -11.21
C GLU A 10 6.73 -0.55 -10.00
N ASP A 11 8.00 -0.90 -10.21
CA ASP A 11 8.94 -1.20 -9.12
C ASP A 11 9.52 0.09 -8.52
N ILE A 12 9.88 0.05 -7.24
CA ILE A 12 10.59 1.17 -6.58
C ILE A 12 12.11 1.02 -6.79
N PRO A 13 12.80 2.08 -7.25
CA PRO A 13 14.26 2.12 -7.24
C PRO A 13 14.81 1.85 -5.85
N ARG A 14 15.74 0.89 -5.72
CA ARG A 14 16.30 0.49 -4.41
C ARG A 14 17.07 1.62 -3.74
N GLU A 15 17.57 2.56 -4.53
CA GLU A 15 18.28 3.75 -4.08
C GLU A 15 17.42 4.62 -3.15
N LEU A 16 16.09 4.60 -3.32
CA LEU A 16 15.16 5.30 -2.43
C LEU A 16 15.12 4.73 -1.01
N LEU A 17 15.69 3.55 -0.75
CA LEU A 17 15.83 3.06 0.63
C LEU A 17 16.72 3.95 1.49
N HIS A 18 17.57 4.79 0.89
CA HIS A 18 18.34 5.82 1.61
C HIS A 18 17.50 7.08 1.94
N GLU A 19 16.32 7.22 1.33
CA GLU A 19 15.39 8.34 1.45
C GLU A 19 14.03 7.81 1.91
N PRO A 20 13.90 7.40 3.19
CA PRO A 20 12.82 6.50 3.62
C PRO A 20 11.43 7.13 3.49
N LEU A 21 11.29 8.46 3.59
CA LEU A 21 10.00 9.12 3.37
C LEU A 21 9.61 9.15 1.88
N ASP A 22 10.60 9.25 0.98
CA ASP A 22 10.36 9.17 -0.45
C ASP A 22 10.12 7.72 -0.90
N TRP A 23 10.70 6.73 -0.19
CA TRP A 23 10.30 5.32 -0.30
C TRP A 23 8.81 5.12 0.03
N PHE A 24 8.33 5.59 1.18
CA PHE A 24 6.90 5.49 1.53
C PHE A 24 6.01 6.20 0.49
N PHE A 25 6.41 7.38 0.03
CA PHE A 25 5.68 8.10 -1.01
C PHE A 25 5.61 7.31 -2.33
N ALA A 26 6.68 6.61 -2.70
CA ALA A 26 6.72 5.73 -3.86
C ALA A 26 5.86 4.46 -3.68
N GLU A 27 5.84 3.85 -2.49
CA GLU A 27 4.90 2.76 -2.16
C GLU A 27 3.45 3.24 -2.32
N HIS A 28 3.12 4.43 -1.81
CA HIS A 28 1.79 5.01 -1.99
C HIS A 28 1.43 5.23 -3.46
N TYR A 29 2.41 5.53 -4.32
CA TYR A 29 2.18 5.60 -5.76
C TYR A 29 1.84 4.23 -6.36
N ARG A 30 2.56 3.18 -5.98
CA ARG A 30 2.26 1.79 -6.37
C ARG A 30 0.89 1.34 -5.90
N HIS A 31 0.49 1.67 -4.66
CA HIS A 31 -0.85 1.37 -4.15
C HIS A 31 -1.94 2.10 -4.96
N ARG A 32 -1.69 3.32 -5.43
CA ARG A 32 -2.62 4.00 -6.36
C ARG A 32 -2.70 3.29 -7.72
N GLN A 33 -1.59 2.76 -8.25
CA GLN A 33 -1.61 1.95 -9.47
C GLN A 33 -2.39 0.65 -9.26
N LEU A 34 -2.19 -0.03 -8.13
CA LEU A 34 -2.99 -1.19 -7.71
C LEU A 34 -4.48 -0.86 -7.72
N CYS A 35 -4.89 0.24 -7.09
CA CYS A 35 -6.29 0.63 -7.01
C CYS A 35 -6.90 0.86 -8.40
N ARG A 36 -6.18 1.51 -9.33
CA ARG A 36 -6.63 1.67 -10.73
C ARG A 36 -6.77 0.32 -11.42
N MET A 37 -5.79 -0.57 -11.26
CA MET A 37 -5.84 -1.92 -11.84
C MET A 37 -7.04 -2.72 -11.30
N ILE A 38 -7.36 -2.59 -10.00
CA ILE A 38 -8.55 -3.19 -9.39
C ILE A 38 -9.83 -2.63 -10.03
N GLU A 39 -9.93 -1.32 -10.20
CA GLU A 39 -11.08 -0.68 -10.86
C GLU A 39 -11.28 -1.17 -12.29
N GLU A 40 -10.20 -1.31 -13.06
CA GLU A 40 -10.22 -1.81 -14.44
C GLU A 40 -10.63 -3.29 -14.50
N VAL A 41 -10.08 -4.14 -13.63
CA VAL A 41 -10.47 -5.56 -13.50
C VAL A 41 -11.94 -5.71 -13.09
N ALA A 42 -12.42 -4.86 -12.19
CA ALA A 42 -13.81 -4.86 -11.73
C ALA A 42 -14.79 -4.31 -12.80
N ALA A 43 -14.32 -3.45 -13.70
CA ALA A 43 -15.12 -2.91 -14.80
C ALA A 43 -15.16 -3.85 -16.03
N SER A 44 -14.13 -4.67 -16.22
CA SER A 44 -14.02 -5.56 -17.38
C SER A 44 -14.95 -6.79 -17.27
N HIS A 45 -15.61 -7.10 -18.38
CA HIS A 45 -16.31 -8.38 -18.56
C HIS A 45 -15.45 -9.45 -19.23
N VAL A 46 -14.21 -9.11 -19.62
CA VAL A 46 -13.25 -10.01 -20.25
C VAL A 46 -12.23 -10.47 -19.19
N PHE A 47 -11.98 -11.78 -19.14
CA PHE A 47 -11.01 -12.33 -18.21
C PHE A 47 -9.58 -12.05 -18.68
N HIS A 48 -8.80 -11.41 -17.81
CA HIS A 48 -7.37 -11.16 -18.01
C HIS A 48 -6.61 -11.70 -16.80
N ALA A 49 -5.92 -12.83 -16.97
CA ALA A 49 -5.24 -13.50 -15.87
C ALA A 49 -4.12 -12.63 -15.26
N ASN A 50 -3.32 -11.97 -16.11
CA ASN A 50 -2.15 -11.21 -15.67
C ASN A 50 -2.47 -10.10 -14.64
N PRO A 51 -3.35 -9.12 -14.91
CA PRO A 51 -3.64 -8.08 -13.92
C PRO A 51 -4.30 -8.63 -12.66
N ILE A 52 -5.10 -9.70 -12.77
CA ILE A 52 -5.69 -10.36 -11.59
C ILE A 52 -4.59 -10.98 -10.71
N SER A 53 -3.62 -11.66 -11.30
CA SER A 53 -2.47 -12.22 -10.59
C SER A 53 -1.61 -11.13 -9.94
N GLN A 54 -1.34 -10.03 -10.66
CA GLN A 54 -0.58 -8.90 -10.10
C GLN A 54 -1.28 -8.31 -8.86
N ILE A 55 -2.60 -8.09 -8.90
CA ILE A 55 -3.35 -7.61 -7.73
C ILE A 55 -3.24 -8.59 -6.56
N VAL A 56 -3.39 -9.89 -6.81
CA VAL A 56 -3.31 -10.93 -5.78
C VAL A 56 -1.93 -10.94 -5.11
N ASP A 57 -0.87 -10.88 -5.90
CA ASP A 57 0.50 -10.89 -5.41
C ASP A 57 0.82 -9.60 -4.64
N PHE A 58 0.41 -8.44 -5.17
CA PHE A 58 0.61 -7.16 -4.50
C PHE A 58 -0.07 -7.12 -3.13
N ILE A 59 -1.33 -7.55 -3.03
CA ILE A 59 -2.06 -7.61 -1.75
C ILE A 59 -1.37 -8.57 -0.77
N ARG A 60 -0.82 -9.68 -1.29
CA ARG A 60 -0.20 -10.71 -0.44
C ARG A 60 1.17 -10.30 0.07
N TYR A 61 1.97 -9.63 -0.74
CA TYR A 61 3.39 -9.39 -0.45
C TYR A 61 3.65 -7.90 -0.19
N ASP A 62 3.40 -7.02 -1.15
CA ASP A 62 3.73 -5.60 -1.07
C ASP A 62 2.89 -4.85 -0.03
N LEU A 63 1.56 -4.96 -0.10
CA LEU A 63 0.65 -4.29 0.85
C LEU A 63 0.91 -4.75 2.29
N ALA A 64 1.08 -6.05 2.49
CA ALA A 64 1.38 -6.61 3.80
C ALA A 64 2.72 -6.08 4.35
N LEU A 65 3.74 -5.98 3.50
CA LEU A 65 5.04 -5.46 3.88
C LEU A 65 5.00 -3.96 4.22
N HIS A 66 4.28 -3.18 3.43
CA HIS A 66 4.07 -1.74 3.65
C HIS A 66 3.40 -1.46 5.00
N VAL A 67 2.30 -2.16 5.32
CA VAL A 67 1.61 -2.01 6.61
C VAL A 67 2.53 -2.33 7.79
N ILE A 68 3.42 -3.33 7.67
CA ILE A 68 4.42 -3.65 8.71
C ILE A 68 5.45 -2.52 8.84
N ASP A 69 5.93 -1.97 7.72
CA ASP A 69 6.85 -0.82 7.71
C ASP A 69 6.25 0.38 8.47
N GLU A 70 4.94 0.57 8.40
CA GLU A 70 4.24 1.64 9.10
C GLU A 70 4.00 1.34 10.57
N GLU A 71 3.38 0.20 10.87
CA GLU A 71 2.95 -0.17 12.22
C GLU A 71 4.13 -0.44 13.16
N GLU A 72 5.20 -1.07 12.68
CA GLU A 72 6.34 -1.43 13.52
C GLU A 72 7.40 -0.32 13.61
N ASP A 73 7.47 0.57 12.61
CA ASP A 73 8.56 1.54 12.50
C ASP A 73 8.08 2.99 12.37
N LEU A 74 7.42 3.38 11.27
CA LEU A 74 7.08 4.79 11.03
C LEU A 74 6.15 5.37 12.09
N PHE A 75 5.04 4.71 12.41
CA PHE A 75 4.05 5.23 13.37
C PHE A 75 4.61 5.29 14.80
N PRO A 76 5.28 4.25 15.34
CA PRO A 76 5.90 4.35 16.66
C PRO A 76 6.96 5.46 16.73
N LEU A 77 7.70 5.70 15.64
CA LEU A 77 8.70 6.75 15.56
C LEU A 77 8.06 8.14 15.57
N LEU A 78 6.97 8.32 14.81
CA LEU A 78 6.18 9.54 14.83
C LEU A 78 5.58 9.82 16.20
N ARG A 79 4.98 8.84 16.87
CA ARG A 79 4.46 9.01 18.25
C ARG A 79 5.50 9.52 19.24
N ARG A 80 6.77 9.14 19.06
CA ARG A 80 7.89 9.60 19.90
C ARG A 80 8.36 11.02 19.56
N ARG A 81 8.20 11.46 18.31
CA ARG A 81 8.78 12.72 17.80
C ARG A 81 7.76 13.84 17.65
N ALA A 82 6.49 13.50 17.50
CA ALA A 82 5.42 14.47 17.38
C ALA A 82 5.25 15.28 18.66
N LEU A 83 4.92 16.56 18.48
CA LEU A 83 4.53 17.46 19.57
C LEU A 83 3.01 17.48 19.70
N PRO A 84 2.46 17.89 20.87
CA PRO A 84 1.01 17.96 21.06
C PRO A 84 0.27 18.77 20.00
N GLU A 85 0.87 19.87 19.52
CA GLU A 85 0.29 20.72 18.48
C GLU A 85 0.23 20.08 17.07
N ASP A 86 0.90 18.96 16.85
CA ASP A 86 0.78 18.20 15.60
C ASP A 86 -0.53 17.41 15.52
N GLU A 87 -1.20 17.18 16.67
CA GLU A 87 -2.47 16.47 16.80
C GLU A 87 -2.51 15.08 16.11
N ILE A 88 -1.36 14.45 15.87
CA ILE A 88 -1.24 13.27 15.01
C ILE A 88 -1.69 11.97 15.69
N GLU A 89 -1.75 11.90 17.02
CA GLU A 89 -2.03 10.64 17.74
C GLU A 89 -3.38 10.04 17.33
N ASN A 90 -4.41 10.87 17.20
CA ASN A 90 -5.74 10.43 16.76
C ASN A 90 -5.72 9.91 15.32
N VAL A 91 -4.91 10.52 14.46
CA VAL A 91 -4.73 10.11 13.06
C VAL A 91 -4.06 8.75 13.00
N LEU A 92 -2.94 8.56 13.71
CA LEU A 92 -2.24 7.28 13.78
C LEU A 92 -3.12 6.19 14.40
N GLY A 93 -3.88 6.51 15.45
CA GLY A 93 -4.83 5.59 16.08
C GLY A 93 -5.93 5.13 15.11
N ARG A 94 -6.43 6.05 14.26
CA ARG A 94 -7.40 5.73 13.21
C ARG A 94 -6.80 4.83 12.13
N LEU A 95 -5.64 5.20 11.59
CA LEU A 95 -4.94 4.41 10.55
C LEU A 95 -4.67 2.98 11.03
N SER A 96 -4.14 2.82 12.25
CA SER A 96 -3.92 1.48 12.81
C SER A 96 -5.21 0.67 13.01
N ALA A 97 -6.35 1.33 13.26
CA ALA A 97 -7.64 0.64 13.31
C ALA A 97 -8.13 0.23 11.92
N GLU A 98 -7.92 1.07 10.91
CA GLU A 98 -8.19 0.76 9.51
C GLU A 98 -7.34 -0.44 9.06
N HIS A 99 -6.02 -0.43 9.29
CA HIS A 99 -5.13 -1.57 8.99
C HIS A 99 -5.63 -2.90 9.56
N ARG A 100 -6.09 -2.92 10.82
CA ARG A 100 -6.64 -4.14 11.43
C ARG A 100 -7.92 -4.62 10.75
N ALA A 101 -8.78 -3.71 10.32
CA ALA A 101 -9.99 -4.05 9.58
C ALA A 101 -9.65 -4.55 8.16
N ASP A 102 -8.63 -3.95 7.54
CA ASP A 102 -8.21 -4.24 6.16
C ASP A 102 -7.56 -5.62 6.01
N VAL A 103 -7.07 -6.24 7.08
CA VAL A 103 -6.65 -7.66 7.06
C VAL A 103 -7.77 -8.56 6.55
N THR A 104 -8.99 -8.38 7.08
CA THR A 104 -10.13 -9.20 6.65
C THR A 104 -10.56 -8.82 5.23
N GLN A 105 -10.61 -7.52 4.94
CA GLN A 105 -11.08 -7.02 3.64
C GLN A 105 -10.15 -7.45 2.49
N SER A 106 -8.84 -7.30 2.67
CA SER A 106 -7.82 -7.72 1.71
C SER A 106 -7.84 -9.23 1.46
N GLN A 107 -8.10 -10.04 2.49
CA GLN A 107 -8.29 -11.47 2.34
C GLN A 107 -9.50 -11.80 1.46
N VAL A 108 -10.66 -11.15 1.70
CA VAL A 108 -11.87 -11.38 0.91
C VAL A 108 -11.65 -10.99 -0.56
N VAL A 109 -11.00 -9.84 -0.81
CA VAL A 109 -10.63 -9.41 -2.18
C VAL A 109 -9.76 -10.48 -2.85
N ARG A 110 -8.71 -10.94 -2.16
CA ARG A 110 -7.79 -11.94 -2.69
C ARG A 110 -8.50 -13.26 -3.01
N GLU A 111 -9.36 -13.75 -2.14
CA GLU A 111 -10.13 -14.98 -2.36
C GLU A 111 -11.06 -14.89 -3.59
N ARG A 112 -11.71 -13.74 -3.79
CA ARG A 112 -12.56 -13.50 -4.97
C ARG A 112 -11.74 -13.50 -6.26
N LEU A 113 -10.57 -12.87 -6.26
CA LEU A 113 -9.67 -12.83 -7.41
C LEU A 113 -9.02 -14.19 -7.69
N GLU A 114 -8.61 -14.93 -6.67
CA GLU A 114 -8.10 -16.30 -6.81
C GLU A 114 -9.18 -17.25 -7.35
N SER A 115 -10.44 -17.08 -6.94
CA SER A 115 -11.58 -17.81 -7.51
C SER A 115 -11.80 -17.48 -8.99
N ALA A 116 -11.69 -16.20 -9.36
CA ALA A 116 -11.76 -15.76 -10.74
C ALA A 116 -10.64 -16.37 -11.60
N LEU A 117 -9.41 -16.45 -11.09
CA LEU A 117 -8.30 -17.13 -11.76
C LEU A 117 -8.58 -18.62 -11.97
N LYS A 118 -9.05 -19.33 -10.93
CA LYS A 118 -9.37 -20.76 -11.00
C LYS A 118 -10.49 -21.07 -11.99
N SER A 119 -11.52 -20.23 -12.03
CA SER A 119 -12.68 -20.40 -12.90
C SER A 119 -12.52 -19.78 -14.29
N GLN A 120 -11.45 -19.01 -14.51
CA GLN A 120 -11.20 -18.20 -15.70
C GLN A 120 -12.38 -17.28 -16.06
N ARG A 121 -13.04 -16.71 -15.05
CA ARG A 121 -14.16 -15.78 -15.22
C ARG A 121 -13.76 -14.38 -14.80
N ALA A 122 -14.19 -13.39 -15.58
CA ALA A 122 -13.94 -11.99 -15.26
C ALA A 122 -14.65 -11.61 -13.94
N PRO A 123 -13.94 -11.03 -12.94
CA PRO A 123 -14.57 -10.58 -11.70
C PRO A 123 -15.71 -9.58 -11.93
N GLY A 124 -15.62 -8.74 -12.97
CA GLY A 124 -16.67 -7.77 -13.31
C GLY A 124 -18.01 -8.38 -13.72
N LEU A 125 -18.10 -9.68 -14.00
CA LEU A 125 -19.35 -10.40 -14.27
C LEU A 125 -20.09 -10.83 -13.00
N ASP A 126 -19.42 -10.82 -11.84
CA ASP A 126 -20.01 -11.09 -10.54
C ASP A 126 -20.26 -9.76 -9.80
N PRO A 127 -21.52 -9.36 -9.59
CA PRO A 127 -21.85 -8.10 -8.91
C PRO A 127 -21.28 -7.99 -7.49
N GLU A 128 -21.17 -9.11 -6.76
CA GLU A 128 -20.63 -9.11 -5.40
C GLU A 128 -19.11 -8.92 -5.42
N ALA A 129 -18.41 -9.70 -6.27
CA ALA A 129 -16.96 -9.55 -6.43
C ALA A 129 -16.60 -8.14 -6.90
N LYS A 130 -17.33 -7.60 -7.89
CA LYS A 130 -17.17 -6.22 -8.36
C LYS A 130 -17.35 -5.20 -7.24
N SER A 131 -18.40 -5.35 -6.42
CA SER A 131 -18.67 -4.42 -5.31
C SER A 131 -17.55 -4.43 -4.28
N VAL A 132 -17.07 -5.62 -3.88
CA VAL A 132 -15.97 -5.80 -2.93
C VAL A 132 -14.67 -5.17 -3.44
N LEU A 133 -14.31 -5.42 -4.71
CA LEU A 133 -13.12 -4.85 -5.34
C LEU A 133 -13.14 -3.32 -5.33
N LEU A 134 -14.26 -2.72 -5.75
CA LEU A 134 -14.40 -1.26 -5.79
C LEU A 134 -14.48 -0.64 -4.39
N ALA A 135 -15.04 -1.35 -3.40
CA ALA A 135 -15.04 -0.90 -2.02
C ALA A 135 -13.62 -0.84 -1.45
N PHE A 136 -12.83 -1.89 -1.67
CA PHE A 136 -11.43 -1.96 -1.26
C PHE A 136 -10.59 -0.85 -1.91
N ALA A 137 -10.60 -0.73 -3.24
CA ALA A 137 -9.82 0.31 -3.93
C ALA A 137 -10.14 1.73 -3.44
N ARG A 138 -11.43 2.05 -3.25
CA ARG A 138 -11.83 3.36 -2.72
C ARG A 138 -11.40 3.58 -1.27
N HIS A 139 -11.35 2.52 -0.47
CA HIS A 139 -10.89 2.60 0.92
C HIS A 139 -9.39 2.88 0.97
N GLU A 140 -8.58 2.09 0.28
CA GLU A 140 -7.13 2.28 0.17
C GLU A 140 -6.78 3.69 -0.33
N LEU A 141 -7.48 4.20 -1.35
CA LEU A 141 -7.23 5.56 -1.85
C LEU A 141 -7.50 6.66 -0.81
N ARG A 142 -8.51 6.49 0.06
CA ARG A 142 -8.78 7.44 1.15
C ARG A 142 -7.75 7.33 2.26
N HIS A 143 -7.31 6.10 2.55
CA HIS A 143 -6.29 5.81 3.54
C HIS A 143 -4.96 6.50 3.15
N LEU A 144 -4.47 6.22 1.94
CA LEU A 144 -3.27 6.84 1.38
C LEU A 144 -3.37 8.37 1.30
N ALA A 145 -4.56 8.91 1.01
CA ALA A 145 -4.75 10.35 0.97
C ALA A 145 -4.51 10.99 2.35
N LEU A 146 -4.95 10.34 3.43
CA LEU A 146 -4.67 10.80 4.79
C LEU A 146 -3.17 10.75 5.10
N GLU A 147 -2.51 9.65 4.77
CA GLU A 147 -1.08 9.48 5.05
C GLU A 147 -0.22 10.49 4.31
N ASN A 148 -0.49 10.68 3.02
CA ASN A 148 0.21 11.67 2.21
C ASN A 148 -0.07 13.12 2.65
N ALA A 149 -1.28 13.43 3.14
CA ALA A 149 -1.66 14.78 3.53
C ALA A 149 -1.28 15.13 4.97
N VAL A 150 -1.09 14.15 5.85
CA VAL A 150 -0.88 14.37 7.29
C VAL A 150 0.36 13.66 7.81
N VAL A 151 0.45 12.33 7.63
CA VAL A 151 1.51 11.51 8.23
C VAL A 151 2.88 11.85 7.67
N LEU A 152 3.05 11.78 6.34
CA LEU A 152 4.35 12.06 5.71
C LEU A 152 4.83 13.51 5.91
N PRO A 153 3.97 14.55 5.83
CA PRO A 153 4.37 15.91 6.16
C PRO A 153 4.87 16.08 7.61
N ILE A 154 4.18 15.48 8.59
CA ILE A 154 4.63 15.55 9.99
C ILE A 154 5.90 14.73 10.18
N ALA A 155 6.05 13.59 9.50
CA ALA A 155 7.29 12.82 9.52
C ALA A 155 8.47 13.65 9.01
N ARG A 156 8.28 14.37 7.90
CA ARG A 156 9.30 15.27 7.35
C ARG A 156 9.65 16.41 8.30
N LEU A 157 8.67 16.92 9.05
CA LEU A 157 8.86 18.00 10.02
C LEU A 157 9.57 17.53 11.30
N ARG A 158 9.27 16.32 11.79
CA ARG A 158 9.62 15.88 13.14
C ARG A 158 10.74 14.85 13.21
N LEU A 159 10.96 14.06 12.16
CA LEU A 159 12.00 13.04 12.16
C LEU A 159 13.39 13.64 11.97
N THR A 160 14.32 13.27 12.83
CA THR A 160 15.72 13.69 12.75
C THR A 160 16.49 12.85 11.72
N ALA A 161 17.67 13.31 11.31
CA ALA A 161 18.55 12.52 10.42
C ALA A 161 18.88 11.13 11.00
N ALA A 162 19.03 11.02 12.32
CA ALA A 162 19.28 9.73 12.99
C ALA A 162 18.06 8.79 12.91
N ASP A 163 16.86 9.34 13.05
CA ASP A 163 15.60 8.60 12.91
C ASP A 163 15.44 8.05 11.48
N LEU A 164 15.67 8.91 10.48
CA LEU A 164 15.58 8.54 9.06
C LEU A 164 16.62 7.49 8.69
N THR A 165 17.85 7.62 9.18
CA THR A 165 18.90 6.61 8.98
C THR A 165 18.52 5.25 9.57
N ALA A 166 17.95 5.25 10.79
CA ALA A 166 17.50 4.03 11.44
C ALA A 166 16.31 3.39 10.70
N LEU A 167 15.34 4.20 10.25
CA LEU A 167 14.18 3.75 9.47
C LEU A 167 14.61 3.12 8.15
N SER A 168 15.52 3.77 7.42
CA SER A 168 16.12 3.26 6.17
C SER A 168 16.70 1.85 6.34
N ARG A 169 17.50 1.65 7.40
CA ARG A 169 18.12 0.35 7.70
C ARG A 169 17.08 -0.74 7.96
N ARG A 170 15.96 -0.40 8.60
CA ARG A 170 14.88 -1.36 8.87
C ARG A 170 14.08 -1.70 7.62
N LEU A 171 13.73 -0.71 6.80
CA LEU A 171 13.10 -0.90 5.49
C LEU A 171 13.93 -1.86 4.62
N ALA A 172 15.25 -1.64 4.57
CA ALA A 172 16.17 -2.49 3.83
C ALA A 172 16.30 -3.90 4.44
N ALA A 173 16.47 -4.01 5.77
CA ALA A 173 16.60 -5.29 6.44
C ALA A 173 15.36 -6.18 6.27
N ARG A 174 14.16 -5.60 6.30
CA ARG A 174 12.89 -6.33 6.06
C ARG A 174 12.79 -6.86 4.62
N ARG A 175 13.56 -6.26 3.71
CA ARG A 175 13.71 -6.68 2.30
C ARG A 175 14.98 -7.53 2.07
N GLY A 176 15.65 -7.97 3.14
CA GLY A 176 16.86 -8.82 3.06
C GLY A 176 18.10 -8.10 2.55
N LEU A 177 18.13 -6.77 2.63
CA LEU A 177 19.21 -5.92 2.14
C LEU A 177 20.00 -5.32 3.31
N VAL A 178 21.28 -5.04 3.06
CA VAL A 178 22.13 -4.26 3.95
C VAL A 178 22.44 -2.94 3.26
N LEU A 179 22.06 -1.82 3.86
CA LEU A 179 22.46 -0.51 3.37
C LEU A 179 23.90 -0.25 3.77
N GLU A 180 24.76 -0.07 2.78
CA GLU A 180 26.10 0.46 2.99
C GLU A 180 26.00 1.93 3.42
N ALA A 181 26.98 2.39 4.19
CA ALA A 181 27.05 3.82 4.52
C ALA A 181 27.30 4.60 3.23
N GLN A 182 26.50 5.63 2.96
CA GLN A 182 26.86 6.61 1.93
C GLN A 182 28.21 7.25 2.33
N PRO A 183 29.16 7.36 1.39
CA PRO A 183 30.50 7.89 1.65
C PRO A 183 30.49 9.36 2.07
#